data_AF-A0A4Z0QEU4-F1
#
_entry.id   AF-A0A4Z0QEU4-F1
#
_cell.length_a   1.000
_cell.length_b   1.000
_cell.length_c   1.000
_cell.angle_alpha   90.00
_cell.angle_beta   90.00
_cell.angle_gamma   90.00
#
_symmetry.space_group_name_H-M   'P 1'
#
loop_
_entity.id
_entity.type
_entity.pdbx_description
1 polymer ?
#
loop_
_entity_poly.entity_id
_entity_poly.type
_entity_poly.pdbx_seq_one_letter_code
_entity_poly.pdbx_strand_id
1 'polypeptide(L)'
;METPYFKPIPADLPQPEAAARLKRQRHAEWGIAVASMGGIGPKPELLQELQRYIDGELTIQQIAQLPYSSDVNQSPALEAILTRERLSDAA
;
A
#
# COMPACT_ATOMS: atom_id res chain seq x y z
N MET A 1 4.05 16.26 14.30
CA MET A 1 3.37 16.11 13.01
C MET A 1 4.07 14.94 12.33
N GLU A 2 3.44 13.77 12.33
CA GLU A 2 4.00 12.62 11.62
C GLU A 2 3.97 12.94 10.13
N THR A 3 5.15 12.92 9.49
CA THR A 3 5.24 13.11 8.05
C THR A 3 4.50 11.94 7.40
N PRO A 4 3.50 12.19 6.54
CA PRO A 4 2.77 11.10 5.89
C PRO A 4 3.74 10.26 5.05
N TYR A 5 3.58 8.93 5.09
CA TYR A 5 4.42 7.99 4.34
C TYR A 5 4.30 8.14 2.82
N PHE A 6 3.18 8.71 2.35
CA PHE A 6 2.80 8.76 0.94
C PHE A 6 2.61 10.19 0.46
N LYS A 7 2.79 10.37 -0.85
CA LYS A 7 2.51 11.63 -1.52
C LYS A 7 1.00 11.92 -1.49
N PRO A 8 0.60 13.20 -1.38
CA PRO A 8 -0.81 13.57 -1.42
C PRO A 8 -1.42 13.21 -2.78
N ILE A 9 -2.67 12.74 -2.76
CA ILE A 9 -3.44 12.45 -3.98
C ILE A 9 -3.72 13.78 -4.71
N PRO A 10 -3.41 13.89 -6.03
CA PRO A 10 -3.69 15.11 -6.78
C PRO A 10 -5.19 15.45 -6.81
N ALA A 11 -5.52 16.72 -6.58
CA ALA A 11 -6.90 17.20 -6.48
C ALA A 11 -7.61 17.31 -7.84
N ASP A 12 -6.83 17.32 -8.92
CA ASP A 12 -7.24 17.43 -10.31
C ASP A 12 -7.60 16.07 -10.96
N LEU A 13 -7.46 14.96 -10.22
CA LEU A 13 -7.85 13.65 -10.72
C LEU A 13 -9.37 13.50 -10.89
N PRO A 14 -9.82 12.74 -11.90
CA PRO A 14 -11.22 12.35 -12.01
C PRO A 14 -11.72 11.68 -10.72
N GLN A 15 -12.95 11.99 -10.29
CA GLN A 15 -13.56 11.44 -9.08
C GLN A 15 -13.42 9.91 -8.90
N PRO A 16 -13.66 9.05 -9.91
CA PRO A 16 -13.50 7.60 -9.74
C PRO A 16 -12.04 7.20 -9.49
N GLU A 17 -11.08 7.89 -10.13
CA GLU A 17 -9.67 7.63 -9.94
C GLU A 17 -9.20 8.11 -8.56
N ALA A 18 -9.59 9.32 -8.15
CA ALA A 18 -9.30 9.84 -6.82
C ALA A 18 -9.84 8.91 -5.71
N ALA A 19 -11.06 8.40 -5.86
CA ALA A 19 -11.65 7.44 -4.93
C ALA A 19 -10.87 6.11 -4.90
N ALA A 20 -10.44 5.60 -6.06
CA ALA A 20 -9.62 4.39 -6.13
C ALA A 20 -8.25 4.58 -5.45
N ARG A 21 -7.55 5.70 -5.72
CA ARG A 21 -6.28 6.01 -5.06
C ARG A 21 -6.44 6.15 -3.55
N LEU A 22 -7.52 6.79 -3.10
CA LEU A 22 -7.82 6.93 -1.67
C LEU A 22 -8.09 5.58 -0.99
N LYS A 23 -8.82 4.67 -1.66
CA LYS A 23 -9.01 3.30 -1.16
C LYS A 23 -7.66 2.59 -0.99
N ARG A 24 -6.79 2.65 -2.01
CA ARG A 24 -5.46 2.03 -1.97
C ARG A 24 -4.55 2.65 -0.91
N GLN A 25 -4.57 3.97 -0.75
CA GLN A 25 -3.81 4.66 0.30
C GLN A 25 -4.25 4.20 1.69
N ARG A 26 -5.56 4.11 1.95
CA ARG A 26 -6.07 3.60 3.23
C ARG A 26 -5.67 2.16 3.49
N HIS A 27 -5.61 1.33 2.45
CA HIS A 27 -5.11 -0.04 2.59
C HIS A 27 -3.62 -0.04 2.98
N ALA A 28 -2.79 0.74 2.28
CA ALA A 28 -1.36 0.84 2.51
C ALA A 28 -1.04 1.37 3.92
N GLU A 29 -1.68 2.46 4.34
CA GLU A 29 -1.53 3.04 5.68
C GLU A 29 -1.91 2.05 6.78
N TRP A 30 -3.01 1.31 6.59
CA TRP A 30 -3.41 0.29 7.54
C TRP A 30 -2.42 -0.87 7.61
N GLY A 31 -1.89 -1.33 6.47
CA GLY A 31 -0.87 -2.38 6.45
C GLY A 31 0.39 -1.98 7.21
N ILE A 32 0.85 -0.73 7.01
CA ILE A 32 1.98 -0.17 7.75
C ILE A 32 1.67 -0.09 9.25
N ALA A 33 0.48 0.37 9.63
CA ALA A 33 0.09 0.45 11.03
C ALA A 33 0.09 -0.93 11.71
N VAL A 34 -0.45 -1.95 11.05
CA VAL A 34 -0.47 -3.34 11.53
C VAL A 34 0.96 -3.88 11.70
N ALA A 35 1.84 -3.68 10.72
CA ALA A 35 3.23 -4.13 10.82
C ALA A 35 4.01 -3.38 11.92
N SER A 36 3.74 -2.08 12.07
CA SER A 36 4.38 -1.24 13.08
C SER A 36 3.99 -1.64 14.50
N MET A 37 2.77 -2.16 14.72
CA MET A 37 2.37 -2.76 16.00
C MET A 37 3.22 -3.98 16.38
N GLY A 38 3.76 -4.70 15.38
CA GLY A 38 4.72 -5.79 15.59
C GLY A 38 6.16 -5.32 15.83
N GLY A 39 6.40 -4.01 15.93
CA GLY A 39 7.73 -3.41 16.13
C GLY A 39 8.57 -3.29 14.85
N ILE A 40 8.01 -3.65 13.69
CA ILE A 40 8.70 -3.59 12.40
C ILE A 40 8.18 -2.38 11.64
N GLY A 41 8.99 -1.33 11.58
CA GLY A 41 8.70 -0.14 10.76
C GLY A 41 8.77 -0.44 9.25
N PRO A 42 8.10 0.37 8.41
CA PRO A 42 8.11 0.15 6.97
C PRO A 42 9.50 0.41 6.38
N LYS A 43 9.97 -0.50 5.55
CA LYS A 43 11.21 -0.33 4.78
C LYS A 43 11.00 0.69 3.64
N PRO A 44 11.99 1.53 3.30
CA PRO A 44 11.88 2.51 2.23
C PRO A 44 11.47 1.92 0.88
N GLU A 45 11.99 0.72 0.56
CA GLU A 45 11.69 0.00 -0.68
C GLU A 45 10.21 -0.39 -0.76
N LEU A 46 9.64 -0.82 0.36
CA LEU A 46 8.21 -1.11 0.45
C LEU A 46 7.38 0.16 0.26
N LEU A 47 7.78 1.29 0.88
CA LEU A 47 7.06 2.56 0.72
C LEU A 47 7.02 3.01 -0.75
N GLN A 48 8.12 2.80 -1.48
CA GLN A 48 8.17 3.09 -2.91
C GLN A 48 7.17 2.24 -3.71
N GLU A 49 7.14 0.92 -3.48
CA GLU A 49 6.17 0.06 -4.17
C GLU A 49 4.72 0.36 -3.77
N LEU A 50 4.47 0.66 -2.49
CA LEU A 50 3.14 1.05 -2.02
C LEU A 50 2.68 2.39 -2.63
N GLN A 51 3.59 3.32 -2.89
CA GLN A 51 3.26 4.53 -3.64
C GLN A 51 2.82 4.18 -5.08
N ARG A 52 3.51 3.27 -5.76
CA ARG A 52 3.13 2.80 -7.11
C ARG A 52 1.77 2.08 -7.10
N TYR A 53 1.46 1.35 -6.03
CA TYR A 53 0.13 0.79 -5.81
C TYR A 53 -0.93 1.88 -5.67
N ILE A 54 -0.69 2.89 -4.83
CA ILE A 54 -1.62 4.02 -4.63
C ILE A 54 -1.89 4.73 -5.96
N ASP A 55 -0.83 5.01 -6.71
CA ASP A 55 -0.90 5.66 -8.02
C ASP A 55 -1.56 4.78 -9.09
N GLY A 56 -1.74 3.49 -8.82
CA GLY A 56 -2.38 2.53 -9.72
C GLY A 56 -1.46 2.00 -10.83
N GLU A 57 -0.15 2.23 -10.70
CA GLU A 57 0.86 1.68 -11.62
C GLU A 57 0.98 0.16 -11.48
N LEU A 58 0.82 -0.34 -10.26
CA LEU A 58 0.83 -1.75 -9.92
C LEU A 58 -0.37 -2.12 -9.07
N THR A 59 -0.84 -3.36 -9.18
CA THR A 59 -1.71 -3.95 -8.16
C THR A 59 -0.86 -4.47 -7.00
N ILE A 60 -1.48 -4.66 -5.83
CA ILE A 60 -0.75 -5.19 -4.68
C ILE A 60 -0.30 -6.65 -4.93
N GLN A 61 -1.05 -7.43 -5.73
CA GLN A 61 -0.63 -8.78 -6.15
C GLN A 61 0.62 -8.73 -7.01
N GLN A 62 0.74 -7.73 -7.90
CA GLN A 62 1.93 -7.55 -8.73
C GLN A 62 3.14 -7.18 -7.87
N ILE A 63 2.97 -6.35 -6.85
CA ILE A 63 4.03 -6.01 -5.88
C ILE A 63 4.55 -7.27 -5.18
N ALA A 64 3.66 -8.15 -4.73
CA ALA A 64 4.01 -9.42 -4.08
C ALA A 64 4.74 -10.43 -4.99
N GLN A 65 4.74 -10.19 -6.30
CA GLN A 65 5.40 -11.03 -7.30
C GLN A 65 6.68 -10.39 -7.86
N LEU A 66 7.10 -9.22 -7.35
CA LEU A 66 8.30 -8.55 -7.86
C LEU A 66 9.56 -9.38 -7.55
N PRO A 67 10.36 -9.73 -8.58
CA PRO A 67 11.50 -10.64 -8.42
C PRO A 67 12.71 -9.98 -7.72
N TYR A 68 12.77 -8.65 -7.70
CA TYR A 68 13.88 -7.87 -7.13
C TYR A 68 13.62 -7.44 -5.68
N SER A 69 12.50 -7.85 -5.07
CA SER A 69 12.02 -7.29 -3.81
C SER A 69 11.77 -8.39 -2.76
N SER A 70 12.75 -9.27 -2.53
CA SER A 70 12.64 -10.36 -1.53
C SER A 70 12.26 -9.84 -0.13
N ASP A 71 12.80 -8.68 0.24
CA ASP A 71 12.49 -7.99 1.50
C ASP A 71 11.08 -7.38 1.56
N VAL A 72 10.52 -7.00 0.42
CA VAL A 72 9.14 -6.48 0.30
C VAL A 72 8.15 -7.63 0.34
N ASN A 73 8.45 -8.73 -0.34
CA ASN A 73 7.59 -9.92 -0.40
C ASN A 73 7.41 -10.60 0.97
N GLN A 74 8.36 -10.41 1.89
CA GLN A 74 8.30 -10.90 3.27
C GLN A 74 7.74 -9.85 4.25
N SER A 75 7.30 -8.69 3.77
CA SER A 75 6.81 -7.63 4.65
C SER A 75 5.46 -8.01 5.27
N PRO A 76 5.33 -7.94 6.62
CA PRO A 76 4.05 -8.12 7.29
C PRO A 76 3.00 -7.09 6.84
N ALA A 77 3.43 -5.89 6.43
CA ALA A 77 2.54 -4.85 5.92
C ALA A 77 1.94 -5.27 4.57
N LEU A 78 2.72 -5.89 3.69
CA LEU A 78 2.25 -6.37 2.39
C LEU A 78 1.22 -7.49 2.56
N GLU A 79 1.48 -8.45 3.45
CA GLU A 79 0.55 -9.54 3.76
C GLU A 79 -0.78 -9.02 4.33
N ALA A 80 -0.71 -8.03 5.24
CA ALA A 80 -1.90 -7.38 5.77
C ALA A 80 -2.73 -6.74 4.64
N ILE A 81 -2.09 -5.97 3.75
CA ILE A 81 -2.78 -5.30 2.63
C ILE A 81 -3.45 -6.32 1.71
N LEU A 82 -2.74 -7.38 1.32
CA LEU A 82 -3.28 -8.47 0.50
C LEU A 82 -4.53 -9.11 1.14
N THR A 83 -4.47 -9.35 2.45
CA THR A 83 -5.60 -9.91 3.19
C THR A 83 -6.79 -8.98 3.17
N ARG A 84 -6.58 -7.68 3.41
CA ARG A 84 -7.64 -6.68 3.42
C ARG A 84 -8.27 -6.47 2.04
N GLU A 85 -7.47 -6.47 0.98
CA GLU A 85 -7.98 -6.33 -0.38
C GLU A 85 -8.87 -7.52 -0.74
N ARG A 86 -8.43 -8.75 -0.48
CA ARG A 86 -9.24 -9.96 -0.67
C ARG A 86 -10.58 -9.92 0.07
N LEU A 87 -10.60 -9.39 1.30
CA LEU A 87 -11.84 -9.25 2.08
C LEU A 87 -12.75 -8.14 1.54
N SER A 88 -12.17 -7.10 0.92
CA SER A 88 -12.92 -5.97 0.37
C SER A 88 -13.58 -6.30 -0.97
N ASP A 89 -13.04 -7.26 -1.72
CA ASP A 89 -13.60 -7.72 -3.00
C ASP A 89 -14.64 -8.84 -2.82
N ALA A 90 -14.71 -9.45 -1.63
CA ALA A 90 -15.67 -10.50 -1.29
C ALA A 90 -17.00 -9.94 -0.71
N ALA A 91 -17.15 -8.63 -0.59
CA ALA A 91 -18.28 -7.91 0.00
C ALA A 91 -19.01 -7.08 -1.05
#